data_AF-A0AAW5XMW6-F1
#
_entry.id   AF-A0AAW5XMW6-F1
#
_cell.length_a   1.000
_cell.length_b   1.000
_cell.length_c   1.000
_cell.angle_alpha   90.00
_cell.angle_beta   90.00
_cell.angle_gamma   90.00
#
_symmetry.space_group_name_H-M   'P 1'
#
loop_
_entity.id
_entity.type
_entity.pdbx_description
1 polymer ?
#
loop_
_entity_poly.entity_id
_entity_poly.type
_entity_poly.pdbx_seq_one_letter_code
_entity_poly.pdbx_strand_id
1 'polypeptide(L)'
;MKIAVLLRKTETSSLFRKALLKISAIKGEELYLCSGTLTQITNDPMFLKYVSHGFKGIKGSKIITLGMRSMGDCKHGVTFGSCLATRSGYCNACKYLQFVTDLRTHGSASGIFTVNAYREVQDKWHAKVAIKVKDGEPIAAIIGSSNLTIPAYGEKCSCASGKSHCPIHYWSKKNNRFPFECDVLFWDETKIKDLATSSTVVDGDSVSFNNDGIIVATPERDVKKDLIDQLDSIRKLIGDTTKVNSI
;
A
#
# COMPACT_ATOMS: atom_id res chain seq x y z
N MET A 1 -19.42 2.66 9.20
CA MET A 1 -18.24 2.92 8.34
C MET A 1 -18.66 3.84 7.21
N LYS A 2 -17.88 4.87 6.91
CA LYS A 2 -18.03 5.69 5.71
C LYS A 2 -17.18 5.14 4.58
N ILE A 3 -17.58 5.42 3.34
CA ILE A 3 -16.82 5.04 2.16
C ILE A 3 -16.54 6.23 1.25
N ALA A 4 -15.44 6.16 0.51
CA ALA A 4 -15.15 7.05 -0.58
C ALA A 4 -14.58 6.26 -1.77
N VAL A 5 -15.09 6.51 -2.97
CA VAL A 5 -14.53 5.98 -4.21
C VAL A 5 -13.47 6.95 -4.71
N LEU A 6 -12.28 6.43 -4.98
CA LEU A 6 -11.11 7.15 -5.47
C LEU A 6 -10.87 6.76 -6.92
N LEU A 7 -11.01 7.72 -7.83
CA LEU A 7 -10.82 7.49 -9.26
C LEU A 7 -9.54 8.15 -9.75
N ARG A 8 -8.70 7.39 -10.45
CA ARG A 8 -7.50 7.92 -11.08
C ARG A 8 -7.55 7.74 -12.59
N LYS A 9 -7.50 8.87 -13.31
CA LYS A 9 -7.48 8.94 -14.78
C LYS A 9 -6.23 9.60 -15.34
N THR A 10 -5.41 10.23 -14.49
CA THR A 10 -4.26 11.03 -14.91
C THR A 10 -3.03 10.82 -14.02
N GLU A 11 -1.87 11.22 -14.53
CA GLU A 11 -0.59 11.15 -13.82
C GLU A 11 -0.44 12.21 -12.71
N THR A 12 -1.30 13.23 -12.65
CA THR A 12 -1.09 14.45 -11.87
C THR A 12 -1.20 14.27 -10.36
N SER A 13 -2.23 13.56 -9.87
CA SER A 13 -2.38 13.27 -8.44
C SER A 13 -2.83 11.84 -8.20
N SER A 14 -2.21 11.18 -7.24
CA SER A 14 -2.54 9.82 -6.82
C SER A 14 -3.40 9.86 -5.57
N LEU A 15 -4.72 9.77 -5.75
CA LEU A 15 -5.65 9.62 -4.62
C LEU A 15 -5.35 8.33 -3.83
N PHE A 16 -4.92 7.27 -4.50
CA PHE A 16 -4.44 6.04 -3.88
C PHE A 16 -3.26 6.29 -2.93
N ARG A 17 -2.20 6.97 -3.40
CA ARG A 17 -1.04 7.33 -2.56
C ARG A 17 -1.45 8.16 -1.37
N LYS A 18 -2.26 9.20 -1.58
CA LYS A 18 -2.76 10.07 -0.51
C LYS A 18 -3.55 9.27 0.53
N ALA A 19 -4.46 8.40 0.09
CA ALA A 19 -5.22 7.53 0.98
C ALA A 19 -4.33 6.57 1.75
N LEU A 20 -3.35 5.95 1.10
CA LEU A 20 -2.39 5.05 1.74
C LEU A 20 -1.54 5.77 2.80
N LEU A 21 -1.03 6.97 2.50
CA LEU A 21 -0.30 7.79 3.47
C LEU A 21 -1.19 8.12 4.67
N LYS A 22 -2.40 8.61 4.42
CA LYS A 22 -3.37 8.91 5.47
C LYS A 22 -3.68 7.70 6.35
N ILE A 23 -4.00 6.55 5.76
CA ILE A 23 -4.24 5.28 6.49
C ILE A 23 -3.02 4.91 7.34
N SER A 24 -1.81 5.08 6.79
CA SER A 24 -0.56 4.74 7.48
C SER A 24 -0.33 5.60 8.72
N ALA A 25 -0.71 6.88 8.68
CA ALA A 25 -0.58 7.83 9.79
C ALA A 25 -1.64 7.65 10.91
N ILE A 26 -2.71 6.90 10.68
CA ILE A 26 -3.71 6.64 11.72
C ILE A 26 -3.09 5.78 12.83
N LYS A 27 -3.44 6.08 14.09
CA LYS A 27 -3.05 5.27 15.25
C LYS A 27 -3.72 3.90 15.23
N GLY A 28 -2.93 2.83 15.32
CA GLY A 28 -3.39 1.44 15.43
C GLY A 28 -2.21 0.46 15.49
N GLU A 29 -2.41 -0.75 15.99
CA GLU A 29 -1.33 -1.71 16.26
C GLU A 29 -0.82 -2.42 14.99
N GLU A 30 -1.67 -2.62 13.99
CA GLU A 30 -1.30 -3.36 12.78
C GLU A 30 -1.59 -2.56 11.50
N LEU A 31 -0.71 -2.68 10.51
CA LEU A 31 -0.94 -2.23 9.14
C LEU A 31 -0.73 -3.40 8.18
N TYR A 32 -1.81 -3.83 7.51
CA TYR A 32 -1.75 -4.82 6.45
C TYR A 32 -1.49 -4.12 5.13
N LEU A 33 -0.51 -4.60 4.36
CA LEU A 33 -0.14 -4.09 3.04
C LEU A 33 -0.05 -5.26 2.07
N CYS A 34 -1.12 -5.51 1.34
CA CYS A 34 -1.19 -6.60 0.39
C CYS A 34 -1.23 -6.07 -1.04
N SER A 35 -0.36 -6.56 -1.91
CA SER A 35 -0.29 -6.11 -3.30
C SER A 35 0.13 -7.24 -4.23
N GLY A 36 -0.53 -7.34 -5.39
CA GLY A 36 -0.17 -8.32 -6.43
C GLY A 36 1.15 -7.99 -7.12
N THR A 37 1.54 -6.71 -7.17
CA THR A 37 2.83 -6.27 -7.76
C THR A 37 3.38 -5.09 -6.96
N LEU A 38 4.70 -4.97 -6.85
CA LEU A 38 5.36 -3.84 -6.18
C LEU A 38 6.49 -3.29 -7.04
N THR A 39 6.46 -1.99 -7.35
CA THR A 39 7.52 -1.36 -8.14
C THR A 39 8.00 0.02 -7.70
N GLN A 40 7.33 0.70 -6.75
CA GLN A 40 7.65 2.10 -6.45
C GLN A 40 7.74 2.51 -4.97
N ILE A 41 7.03 1.85 -4.04
CA ILE A 41 7.03 2.27 -2.62
C ILE A 41 8.36 2.01 -1.89
N THR A 42 9.30 1.29 -2.52
CA THR A 42 10.64 1.03 -1.98
C THR A 42 11.32 2.35 -1.60
N ASN A 43 11.68 2.49 -0.33
CA ASN A 43 12.34 3.64 0.25
C ASN A 43 11.62 5.00 0.04
N ASP A 44 10.28 5.05 -0.01
CA ASP A 44 9.56 6.34 0.03
C ASP A 44 9.66 6.95 1.45
N PRO A 45 10.42 8.04 1.65
CA PRO A 45 10.65 8.60 2.98
C PRO A 45 9.36 9.15 3.61
N MET A 46 8.44 9.65 2.78
CA MET A 46 7.16 10.17 3.26
C MET A 46 6.29 9.02 3.77
N PHE A 47 6.25 7.91 3.06
CA PHE A 47 5.52 6.72 3.54
C PHE A 47 6.09 6.21 4.86
N LEU A 48 7.41 6.04 4.95
CA LEU A 48 8.08 5.57 6.17
C LEU A 48 7.82 6.51 7.36
N LYS A 49 7.87 7.82 7.14
CA LYS A 49 7.53 8.84 8.15
C LYS A 49 6.09 8.70 8.64
N TYR A 50 5.12 8.57 7.74
CA TYR A 50 3.70 8.46 8.08
C TYR A 50 3.40 7.15 8.83
N VAL A 51 4.01 6.04 8.42
CA VAL A 51 3.94 4.77 9.15
C VAL A 51 4.49 4.90 10.57
N SER A 52 5.69 5.47 10.74
CA SER A 52 6.27 5.71 12.07
C SER A 52 5.38 6.60 12.94
N HIS A 53 4.78 7.63 12.36
CA HIS A 53 3.82 8.49 13.06
C HIS A 53 2.61 7.69 13.56
N GLY A 54 2.00 6.87 12.69
CA GLY A 54 0.85 6.04 13.04
C GLY A 54 1.14 5.02 14.15
N PHE A 55 2.38 4.57 14.30
CA PHE A 55 2.77 3.61 15.34
C PHE A 55 3.39 4.24 16.59
N LYS A 56 3.74 5.54 16.56
CA LYS A 56 4.40 6.22 17.69
C LYS A 56 3.62 6.03 19.00
N GLY A 57 4.30 5.48 20.02
CA GLY A 57 3.74 5.24 21.36
C GLY A 57 2.97 3.93 21.53
N ILE A 58 2.81 3.11 20.47
CA ILE A 58 2.08 1.85 20.51
C ILE A 58 3.07 0.69 20.56
N LYS A 59 3.06 -0.07 21.67
CA LYS A 59 3.97 -1.21 21.86
C LYS A 59 3.57 -2.38 20.97
N GLY A 60 4.56 -3.03 20.36
CA GLY A 60 4.35 -4.25 19.57
C GLY A 60 3.67 -4.01 18.22
N SER A 61 3.79 -2.78 17.67
CA SER A 61 3.23 -2.44 16.36
C SER A 61 3.83 -3.29 15.24
N LYS A 62 3.01 -3.69 14.26
CA LYS A 62 3.42 -4.59 13.17
C LYS A 62 2.95 -4.09 11.81
N ILE A 63 3.81 -4.25 10.82
CA ILE A 63 3.42 -4.26 9.41
C ILE A 63 3.33 -5.70 8.96
N ILE A 64 2.20 -6.08 8.39
CA ILE A 64 1.98 -7.39 7.80
C ILE A 64 1.85 -7.19 6.30
N THR A 65 2.73 -7.78 5.50
CA THR A 65 2.67 -7.66 4.05
C THR A 65 2.53 -9.02 3.38
N LEU A 66 1.65 -9.08 2.38
CA LEU A 66 1.40 -10.27 1.58
C LEU A 66 1.53 -9.89 0.10
N GLY A 67 2.40 -10.61 -0.59
CA GLY A 67 2.77 -10.29 -1.95
C GLY A 67 2.55 -11.41 -2.97
N MET A 68 2.31 -10.92 -4.19
CA MET A 68 2.66 -11.43 -5.52
C MET A 68 1.63 -12.21 -6.36
N ARG A 69 1.50 -11.71 -7.58
CA ARG A 69 1.20 -12.47 -8.79
C ARG A 69 2.53 -12.68 -9.52
N SER A 70 2.90 -13.91 -9.87
CA SER A 70 4.06 -14.12 -10.76
C SER A 70 3.73 -13.45 -12.10
N MET A 71 4.42 -12.36 -12.40
CA MET A 71 4.38 -11.75 -13.73
C MET A 71 5.63 -12.21 -14.46
N GLY A 72 5.65 -13.50 -14.78
CA GLY A 72 6.80 -14.16 -15.36
C GLY A 72 7.91 -14.33 -14.33
N ASP A 73 8.61 -15.43 -14.46
CA ASP A 73 9.84 -15.67 -13.73
C ASP A 73 10.75 -14.43 -13.83
N CYS A 74 11.59 -14.21 -12.82
CA CYS A 74 12.93 -13.67 -13.13
C CYS A 74 13.33 -14.28 -14.47
N LYS A 75 13.68 -13.49 -15.49
CA LYS A 75 14.01 -13.93 -16.86
C LYS A 75 15.10 -15.04 -16.96
N HIS A 76 15.53 -15.59 -15.82
CA HIS A 76 16.55 -16.61 -15.64
C HIS A 76 16.00 -17.96 -15.14
N GLY A 77 14.69 -18.25 -15.14
CA GLY A 77 14.15 -19.57 -14.77
C GLY A 77 14.50 -19.99 -13.33
N VAL A 78 14.61 -19.00 -12.44
CA VAL A 78 15.19 -19.13 -11.10
C VAL A 78 14.10 -19.08 -10.05
N THR A 79 14.12 -20.06 -9.14
CA THR A 79 13.31 -20.05 -7.92
C THR A 79 13.61 -18.80 -7.09
N PHE A 80 12.68 -18.37 -6.23
CA PHE A 80 12.79 -17.15 -5.42
C PHE A 80 14.16 -16.99 -4.71
N GLY A 81 14.75 -18.11 -4.23
CA GLY A 81 16.08 -18.14 -3.60
C GLY A 81 17.23 -17.73 -4.53
N SER A 82 17.11 -17.97 -5.84
CA SER A 82 18.12 -17.61 -6.84
C SER A 82 17.94 -16.21 -7.45
N CYS A 83 16.75 -15.60 -7.34
CA CYS A 83 16.57 -14.17 -7.64
C CYS A 83 17.30 -13.26 -6.62
N LEU A 84 17.55 -13.75 -5.39
CA LEU A 84 18.34 -13.05 -4.38
C LEU A 84 19.77 -12.74 -4.85
N ALA A 85 20.34 -13.64 -5.65
CA ALA A 85 21.73 -13.56 -6.09
C ALA A 85 21.96 -12.57 -7.26
N THR A 86 20.93 -12.26 -8.06
CA THR A 86 21.11 -11.57 -9.35
C THR A 86 20.63 -10.13 -9.40
N ARG A 87 20.02 -9.57 -8.33
CA ARG A 87 19.59 -8.16 -8.15
C ARG A 87 19.18 -7.43 -9.46
N SER A 88 18.39 -8.08 -10.32
CA SER A 88 17.95 -7.43 -11.57
C SER A 88 16.80 -6.46 -11.26
N GLY A 89 16.93 -5.20 -11.71
CA GLY A 89 15.94 -4.14 -11.46
C GLY A 89 14.53 -4.36 -12.05
N TYR A 90 14.32 -5.49 -12.75
CA TYR A 90 13.07 -5.86 -13.42
C TYR A 90 12.27 -6.96 -12.69
N CYS A 91 12.82 -7.57 -11.64
CA CYS A 91 12.15 -8.65 -10.93
C CYS A 91 11.19 -8.12 -9.85
N ASN A 92 9.91 -8.49 -9.95
CA ASN A 92 8.90 -8.13 -8.94
C ASN A 92 9.19 -8.74 -7.56
N ALA A 93 9.74 -9.97 -7.51
CA ALA A 93 10.16 -10.58 -6.26
C ALA A 93 11.33 -9.83 -5.61
N CYS A 94 12.33 -9.39 -6.39
CA CYS A 94 13.43 -8.56 -5.90
C CYS A 94 12.93 -7.21 -5.39
N LYS A 95 11.98 -6.57 -6.09
CA LYS A 95 11.39 -5.31 -5.65
C LYS A 95 10.53 -5.46 -4.39
N TYR A 96 9.80 -6.56 -4.26
CA TYR A 96 9.08 -6.85 -3.04
C TYR A 96 10.02 -7.08 -1.86
N LEU A 97 11.09 -7.86 -2.05
CA LEU A 97 12.11 -8.05 -1.02
C LEU A 97 12.79 -6.73 -0.65
N GLN A 98 13.12 -5.89 -1.62
CA GLN A 98 13.68 -4.56 -1.36
C GLN A 98 12.72 -3.74 -0.49
N PHE A 99 11.43 -3.72 -0.84
CA PHE A 99 10.41 -3.03 -0.04
C PHE A 99 10.35 -3.56 1.40
N VAL A 100 10.34 -4.89 1.58
CA VAL A 100 10.38 -5.53 2.90
C VAL A 100 11.65 -5.16 3.66
N THR A 101 12.79 -5.08 2.96
CA THR A 101 14.09 -4.74 3.56
C THR A 101 14.12 -3.29 4.00
N ASP A 102 13.60 -2.37 3.19
CA ASP A 102 13.49 -0.95 3.52
C ASP A 102 12.60 -0.76 4.77
N LEU A 103 11.44 -1.44 4.81
CA LEU A 103 10.55 -1.43 5.97
C LEU A 103 11.23 -1.99 7.23
N ARG A 104 11.92 -3.13 7.12
CA ARG A 104 12.62 -3.77 8.25
C ARG A 104 13.74 -2.88 8.77
N THR A 105 14.54 -2.32 7.88
CA THR A 105 15.63 -1.41 8.22
C THR A 105 15.11 -0.18 8.96
N HIS A 106 14.05 0.44 8.45
CA HIS A 106 13.42 1.60 9.08
C HIS A 106 12.78 1.25 10.43
N GLY A 107 12.06 0.13 10.51
CA GLY A 107 11.45 -0.38 11.75
C GLY A 107 12.49 -0.66 12.82
N SER A 108 13.61 -1.33 12.46
CA SER A 108 14.73 -1.61 13.35
C SER A 108 15.48 -0.35 13.79
N ALA A 109 15.76 0.58 12.87
CA ALA A 109 16.46 1.83 13.20
C ALA A 109 15.63 2.74 14.13
N SER A 110 14.30 2.75 13.96
CA SER A 110 13.41 3.55 14.79
C SER A 110 12.95 2.84 16.08
N GLY A 111 12.99 1.50 16.12
CA GLY A 111 12.44 0.69 17.22
C GLY A 111 10.91 0.76 17.33
N ILE A 112 10.21 1.27 16.31
CA ILE A 112 8.77 1.58 16.40
C ILE A 112 7.88 0.39 16.02
N PHE A 113 8.31 -0.44 15.07
CA PHE A 113 7.49 -1.55 14.56
C PHE A 113 8.34 -2.70 14.02
N THR A 114 7.73 -3.87 13.88
CA THR A 114 8.31 -5.03 13.18
C THR A 114 7.58 -5.31 11.87
N VAL A 115 8.18 -6.15 11.01
CA VAL A 115 7.64 -6.47 9.68
C VAL A 115 7.55 -7.97 9.47
N ASN A 116 6.33 -8.46 9.32
CA ASN A 116 6.02 -9.83 8.94
C ASN A 116 5.68 -9.83 7.44
N ALA A 117 6.51 -10.49 6.63
CA ALA A 117 6.37 -10.49 5.18
C ALA A 117 6.11 -11.90 4.66
N TYR A 118 5.11 -12.01 3.80
CA TYR A 118 4.61 -13.27 3.26
C TYR A 118 4.51 -13.24 1.74
N ARG A 119 4.65 -14.43 1.16
CA ARG A 119 4.60 -14.73 -0.26
C ARG A 119 3.53 -15.79 -0.50
N GLU A 120 2.56 -15.58 -1.39
CA GLU A 120 1.56 -16.62 -1.71
C GLU A 120 2.12 -17.71 -2.63
N VAL A 121 2.21 -18.96 -2.19
CA VAL A 121 2.96 -20.04 -2.85
C VAL A 121 2.56 -20.29 -4.31
N GLN A 122 1.28 -20.13 -4.68
CA GLN A 122 0.80 -20.39 -6.04
C GLN A 122 0.95 -19.21 -6.99
N ASP A 123 1.53 -18.09 -6.55
CA ASP A 123 1.73 -16.90 -7.38
C ASP A 123 0.43 -16.33 -7.99
N LYS A 124 -0.72 -16.58 -7.34
CA LYS A 124 -2.06 -16.16 -7.75
C LYS A 124 -2.58 -14.95 -6.98
N TRP A 125 -1.89 -14.51 -5.92
CA TRP A 125 -2.32 -13.34 -5.15
C TRP A 125 -2.36 -12.07 -6.02
N HIS A 126 -3.57 -11.57 -6.27
CA HIS A 126 -3.77 -10.37 -7.08
C HIS A 126 -4.59 -9.28 -6.38
N ALA A 127 -5.02 -9.50 -5.14
CA ALA A 127 -5.74 -8.47 -4.39
C ALA A 127 -4.79 -7.32 -4.01
N LYS A 128 -5.35 -6.10 -3.95
CA LYS A 128 -4.65 -4.90 -3.47
C LYS A 128 -5.45 -4.32 -2.32
N VAL A 129 -4.87 -4.40 -1.15
CA VAL A 129 -5.55 -4.13 0.12
C VAL A 129 -4.55 -3.47 1.04
N ALA A 130 -4.93 -2.35 1.65
CA ALA A 130 -4.27 -1.87 2.85
C ALA A 130 -5.30 -1.67 3.96
N ILE A 131 -5.01 -2.17 5.17
CA ILE A 131 -5.93 -2.11 6.31
C ILE A 131 -5.13 -1.66 7.54
N LYS A 132 -5.57 -0.57 8.18
CA LYS A 132 -5.12 -0.20 9.52
C LYS A 132 -6.05 -0.85 10.53
N VAL A 133 -5.47 -1.57 11.49
CA VAL A 133 -6.17 -2.27 12.56
C VAL A 133 -5.90 -1.58 13.88
N LYS A 134 -6.95 -1.42 14.69
CA LYS A 134 -6.86 -0.98 16.06
C LYS A 134 -7.75 -1.81 16.96
N ASP A 135 -7.24 -2.27 18.10
CA ASP A 135 -7.96 -3.12 19.06
C ASP A 135 -8.47 -4.42 18.40
N GLY A 136 -7.69 -4.97 17.47
CA GLY A 136 -8.04 -6.18 16.71
C GLY A 136 -8.99 -5.98 15.53
N GLU A 137 -9.61 -4.81 15.39
CA GLU A 137 -10.60 -4.48 14.35
C GLU A 137 -10.06 -3.56 13.25
N PRO A 138 -10.55 -3.65 12.00
CA PRO A 138 -10.23 -2.69 10.96
C PRO A 138 -10.86 -1.32 11.27
N ILE A 139 -10.07 -0.25 11.20
CA ILE A 139 -10.53 1.13 11.43
C ILE A 139 -10.45 2.01 10.19
N ALA A 140 -9.56 1.67 9.27
CA ALA A 140 -9.50 2.26 7.94
C ALA A 140 -8.95 1.24 6.95
N ALA A 141 -9.44 1.27 5.71
CA ALA A 141 -8.97 0.39 4.67
C ALA A 141 -9.01 1.06 3.30
N ILE A 142 -8.17 0.61 2.39
CA ILE A 142 -8.28 0.89 0.96
C ILE A 142 -8.20 -0.43 0.19
N ILE A 143 -9.18 -0.67 -0.66
CA ILE A 143 -9.32 -1.90 -1.44
C ILE A 143 -9.67 -1.52 -2.87
N GLY A 144 -8.97 -2.06 -3.87
CA GLY A 144 -9.24 -1.72 -5.26
C GLY A 144 -8.27 -2.31 -6.27
N SER A 145 -8.10 -1.58 -7.38
CA SER A 145 -7.25 -1.99 -8.50
C SER A 145 -5.78 -1.54 -8.36
N SER A 146 -5.49 -0.57 -7.49
CA SER A 146 -4.16 0.02 -7.37
C SER A 146 -3.16 -0.90 -6.68
N ASN A 147 -2.17 -1.39 -7.43
CA ASN A 147 -0.96 -2.01 -6.84
C ASN A 147 0.01 -0.92 -6.31
N LEU A 148 0.98 -1.31 -5.47
CA LEU A 148 2.09 -0.45 -5.03
C LEU A 148 3.13 -0.23 -6.15
N THR A 149 2.68 0.31 -7.28
CA THR A 149 3.44 0.43 -8.54
C THR A 149 3.46 1.85 -9.06
N ILE A 150 4.37 2.12 -10.01
CA ILE A 150 4.50 3.42 -10.69
C ILE A 150 3.16 4.03 -11.13
N PRO A 151 2.35 3.37 -11.97
CA PRO A 151 1.10 3.93 -12.46
C PRO A 151 0.08 4.32 -11.38
N ALA A 152 -0.02 3.52 -10.31
CA ALA A 152 -1.02 3.71 -9.27
C ALA A 152 -0.54 4.64 -8.15
N TYR A 153 0.73 4.55 -7.74
CA TYR A 153 1.28 5.29 -6.61
C TYR A 153 1.95 6.61 -7.01
N GLY A 154 2.70 6.63 -8.12
CA GLY A 154 3.56 7.76 -8.48
C GLY A 154 2.77 9.01 -8.86
N GLU A 155 3.29 10.19 -8.52
CA GLU A 155 2.67 11.48 -8.86
C GLU A 155 3.59 12.27 -9.79
N LYS A 156 2.99 13.08 -10.67
CA LYS A 156 3.76 13.91 -11.59
C LYS A 156 4.55 14.96 -10.80
N CYS A 157 5.85 15.01 -11.01
CA CYS A 157 6.71 16.02 -10.40
C CYS A 157 6.33 17.41 -10.94
N SER A 158 6.29 18.42 -10.08
CA SER A 158 6.03 19.81 -10.45
C SER A 158 7.22 20.52 -11.11
N CYS A 159 8.33 19.84 -11.34
CA CYS A 159 9.56 20.46 -11.84
C CYS A 159 9.39 21.00 -13.28
N ALA A 160 9.59 22.32 -13.42
CA ALA A 160 9.61 23.03 -14.70
C ALA A 160 10.84 22.67 -15.57
N SER A 161 11.91 22.18 -14.94
CA SER A 161 13.18 21.81 -15.58
C SER A 161 13.27 20.29 -15.80
N GLY A 162 12.73 19.83 -16.93
CA GLY A 162 13.00 18.49 -17.46
C GLY A 162 12.02 17.40 -17.01
N LYS A 163 11.08 17.08 -17.91
CA LYS A 163 10.15 15.94 -17.81
C LYS A 163 10.84 14.56 -17.71
N SER A 164 12.16 14.50 -17.87
CA SER A 164 13.00 13.28 -17.86
C SER A 164 13.18 12.64 -16.48
N HIS A 165 12.93 13.36 -15.37
CA HIS A 165 13.15 12.85 -14.01
C HIS A 165 11.88 12.40 -13.29
N CYS A 166 10.71 12.46 -13.94
CA CYS A 166 9.44 12.06 -13.35
C CYS A 166 9.10 10.60 -13.75
N PRO A 167 9.20 9.61 -12.84
CA PRO A 167 9.04 8.21 -13.20
C PRO A 167 7.65 7.88 -13.78
N ILE A 168 6.59 8.52 -13.25
CA ILE A 168 5.23 8.32 -13.77
C ILE A 168 5.06 8.92 -15.17
N HIS A 169 5.67 10.07 -15.44
CA HIS A 169 5.60 10.71 -16.75
C HIS A 169 6.36 9.90 -17.80
N TYR A 170 7.56 9.42 -17.45
CA TYR A 170 8.33 8.52 -18.32
C TYR A 170 7.56 7.21 -18.60
N TRP A 171 6.98 6.62 -17.55
CA TRP A 171 6.16 5.41 -17.68
C TRP A 171 4.96 5.63 -18.61
N SER A 172 4.20 6.72 -18.40
CA SER A 172 3.03 7.08 -19.21
C SER A 172 3.40 7.26 -20.69
N LYS A 173 4.46 8.03 -20.96
CA LYS A 173 4.98 8.25 -22.33
C LYS A 173 5.42 6.94 -22.99
N LYS A 174 6.09 6.04 -22.25
CA LYS A 174 6.55 4.75 -22.79
C LYS A 174 5.39 3.80 -23.12
N ASN A 175 4.29 3.85 -22.37
CA ASN A 175 3.17 2.92 -22.52
C ASN A 175 2.04 3.45 -23.42
N ASN A 176 2.11 4.69 -23.90
CA ASN A 176 1.11 5.35 -24.75
C ASN A 176 -0.32 5.38 -24.18
N ARG A 177 -0.49 5.08 -22.88
CA ARG A 177 -1.77 5.11 -22.17
C ARG A 177 -1.54 5.20 -20.66
N PHE A 178 -2.48 5.86 -19.97
CA PHE A 178 -2.54 5.89 -18.52
C PHE A 178 -3.62 4.90 -18.04
N PRO A 179 -3.34 4.01 -17.08
CA PRO A 179 -4.33 3.07 -16.60
C PRO A 179 -5.42 3.79 -15.81
N PHE A 180 -6.63 3.27 -15.90
CA PHE A 180 -7.70 3.68 -15.01
C PHE A 180 -7.60 2.89 -13.72
N GLU A 181 -7.43 3.59 -12.59
CA GLU A 181 -7.44 2.96 -11.27
C GLU A 181 -8.69 3.40 -10.49
N CYS A 182 -9.27 2.45 -9.77
CA CYS A 182 -10.42 2.66 -8.92
C CYS A 182 -10.20 1.94 -7.58
N ASP A 183 -10.25 2.71 -6.50
CA ASP A 183 -10.11 2.18 -5.15
C ASP A 183 -11.25 2.67 -4.27
N VAL A 184 -11.62 1.87 -3.28
CA VAL A 184 -12.60 2.25 -2.26
C VAL A 184 -11.87 2.41 -0.94
N LEU A 185 -11.96 3.63 -0.39
CA LEU A 185 -11.51 3.99 0.94
C LEU A 185 -12.64 3.77 1.93
N PHE A 186 -12.34 3.14 3.05
CA PHE A 186 -13.26 2.88 4.15
C PHE A 186 -12.68 3.48 5.43
N TRP A 187 -13.53 4.04 6.29
CA TRP A 187 -13.12 4.42 7.65
C TRP A 187 -14.26 4.38 8.66
N ASP A 188 -13.92 4.10 9.90
CA ASP A 188 -14.83 4.19 11.04
C ASP A 188 -14.88 5.64 11.53
N GLU A 189 -15.97 6.35 11.24
CA GLU A 189 -16.15 7.76 11.59
C GLU A 189 -16.21 8.01 13.11
N THR A 190 -16.52 6.99 13.90
CA THR A 190 -16.49 7.06 15.37
C THR A 190 -15.06 7.10 15.91
N LYS A 191 -14.09 6.56 15.15
CA LYS A 191 -12.68 6.47 15.52
C LYS A 191 -11.81 7.48 14.76
N ILE A 192 -12.17 7.81 13.52
CA ILE A 192 -11.43 8.70 12.62
C ILE A 192 -12.41 9.69 12.00
N LYS A 193 -12.37 10.95 12.44
CA LYS A 193 -13.18 11.99 11.81
C LYS A 193 -12.62 12.32 10.42
N ASP A 194 -13.51 12.33 9.41
CA ASP A 194 -13.30 13.00 8.13
C ASP A 194 -12.02 12.63 7.34
N LEU A 195 -11.72 11.32 7.20
CA LEU A 195 -10.52 10.87 6.48
C LEU A 195 -10.48 11.37 5.02
N ALA A 196 -11.64 11.44 4.35
CA ALA A 196 -11.79 11.82 2.94
C ALA A 196 -11.80 13.34 2.69
N THR A 197 -11.98 14.18 3.71
CA THR A 197 -12.15 15.64 3.53
C THR A 197 -11.16 16.46 4.36
N SER A 198 -10.58 15.89 5.42
CA SER A 198 -9.57 16.57 6.25
C SER A 198 -8.15 16.46 5.68
N SER A 199 -7.27 17.36 6.12
CA SER A 199 -5.83 17.23 5.91
C SER A 199 -5.21 16.39 7.03
N THR A 200 -4.30 15.49 6.70
CA THR A 200 -3.47 14.79 7.69
C THR A 200 -2.10 15.45 7.72
N VAL A 201 -1.70 15.95 8.90
CA VAL A 201 -0.42 16.65 9.10
C VAL A 201 0.52 15.78 9.94
N VAL A 202 1.71 15.50 9.44
CA VAL A 202 2.75 14.70 10.10
C VAL A 202 4.08 15.46 10.02
N ASP A 203 4.57 15.90 11.18
CA ASP A 203 5.82 16.67 11.36
C ASP A 203 6.06 17.71 10.25
N GLY A 204 5.09 18.61 10.06
CA GLY A 204 5.14 19.72 9.09
C GLY A 204 4.69 19.38 7.66
N ASP A 205 4.61 18.09 7.28
CA ASP A 205 4.07 17.68 5.98
C ASP A 205 2.56 17.52 6.07
N SER A 206 1.83 17.93 5.04
CA SER A 206 0.38 17.74 4.97
C SER A 206 -0.04 16.96 3.73
N VAL A 207 -0.98 16.03 3.92
CA VAL A 207 -1.65 15.30 2.84
C VAL A 207 -3.14 15.58 2.90
N SER A 208 -3.65 16.19 1.83
CA SER A 208 -5.08 16.43 1.61
C SER A 208 -5.50 15.84 0.27
N PHE A 209 -6.78 15.50 0.18
CA PHE A 209 -7.38 15.20 -1.11
C PHE A 209 -7.70 16.51 -1.83
N ASN A 210 -7.46 16.57 -3.13
CA ASN A 210 -8.18 17.49 -3.99
C ASN A 210 -9.54 16.86 -4.25
N ASN A 211 -10.64 17.61 -4.18
CA ASN A 211 -12.00 17.05 -4.31
C ASN A 211 -12.27 16.40 -5.69
N ASP A 212 -11.35 16.51 -6.65
CA ASP A 212 -11.44 15.88 -7.96
C ASP A 212 -11.31 14.36 -7.86
N GLY A 213 -12.35 13.64 -8.28
CA GLY A 213 -12.32 12.17 -8.36
C GLY A 213 -12.61 11.44 -7.06
N ILE A 214 -13.17 12.11 -6.05
CA ILE A 214 -13.67 11.50 -4.82
C ILE A 214 -15.19 11.54 -4.78
N ILE A 215 -15.79 10.39 -4.54
CA ILE A 215 -17.24 10.27 -4.30
C ILE A 215 -17.42 9.67 -2.91
N VAL A 216 -17.90 10.48 -1.95
CA VAL A 216 -18.18 10.02 -0.58
C VAL A 216 -19.61 9.50 -0.50
N ALA A 217 -19.80 8.34 0.11
CA ALA A 217 -21.11 7.75 0.33
C ALA A 217 -21.23 7.14 1.73
N THR A 218 -22.47 7.01 2.21
CA THR A 218 -22.79 6.22 3.39
C THR A 218 -23.41 4.92 2.89
N PRO A 219 -22.78 3.76 3.12
CA PRO A 219 -23.32 2.49 2.65
C PRO A 219 -24.60 2.12 3.42
N GLU A 220 -25.57 1.54 2.72
CA GLU A 220 -26.83 1.05 3.31
C GLU A 220 -26.67 -0.25 4.12
N ARG A 221 -25.59 -0.99 3.86
CA ARG A 221 -25.26 -2.26 4.54
C ARG A 221 -24.11 -2.09 5.53
N ASP A 222 -23.98 -3.04 6.46
CA ASP A 222 -22.87 -3.06 7.42
C ASP A 222 -21.54 -3.47 6.77
N VAL A 223 -20.87 -2.50 6.17
CA VAL A 223 -19.54 -2.68 5.55
C VAL A 223 -18.44 -2.95 6.59
N LYS A 224 -18.66 -2.70 7.89
CA LYS A 224 -17.67 -3.04 8.92
C LYS A 224 -17.49 -4.55 9.01
N LYS A 225 -18.60 -5.29 8.97
CA LYS A 225 -18.58 -6.76 8.95
C LYS A 225 -17.80 -7.30 7.75
N ASP A 226 -18.08 -6.78 6.56
CA ASP A 226 -17.37 -7.20 5.33
C ASP A 226 -15.84 -7.00 5.44
N LEU A 227 -15.40 -5.91 6.07
CA LEU A 227 -13.97 -5.64 6.29
C LEU A 227 -13.34 -6.57 7.33
N ILE A 228 -14.09 -6.96 8.36
CA ILE A 228 -13.66 -7.96 9.34
C ILE A 228 -13.47 -9.30 8.64
N ASP A 229 -14.46 -9.74 7.86
CA ASP A 229 -14.38 -11.00 7.10
C ASP A 229 -13.20 -11.01 6.11
N GLN A 230 -12.92 -9.86 5.48
CA GLN A 230 -11.76 -9.69 4.60
C GLN A 230 -10.43 -9.77 5.37
N LEU A 231 -10.33 -9.12 6.54
CA LEU A 231 -9.15 -9.18 7.40
C LEU A 231 -8.90 -10.60 7.91
N ASP A 232 -9.95 -11.29 8.35
CA ASP A 232 -9.86 -12.66 8.84
C ASP A 232 -9.47 -13.65 7.73
N SER A 233 -9.96 -13.42 6.51
CA SER A 233 -9.53 -14.19 5.33
C SER A 233 -8.03 -14.01 5.06
N ILE A 234 -7.49 -12.80 5.19
CA ILE A 234 -6.04 -12.53 5.06
C ILE A 234 -5.26 -13.22 6.18
N ARG A 235 -5.70 -13.10 7.44
CA ARG A 235 -5.06 -13.74 8.60
C ARG A 235 -5.05 -15.27 8.46
N LYS A 236 -6.16 -15.86 8.03
CA LYS A 236 -6.28 -17.29 7.76
C LYS A 236 -5.32 -17.74 6.67
N LEU A 237 -5.21 -16.98 5.57
CA LEU A 237 -4.26 -17.28 4.50
C LEU A 237 -2.82 -17.21 5.00
N ILE A 238 -2.48 -16.19 5.80
CA ILE A 238 -1.14 -16.02 6.37
C ILE A 238 -0.78 -17.14 7.35
N GLY A 239 -1.76 -17.67 8.09
CA GLY A 239 -1.58 -18.80 8.99
C GLY A 239 -1.42 -20.15 8.30
N ASP A 240 -1.72 -20.25 7.00
CA ASP A 240 -1.64 -21.49 6.22
C ASP A 240 -0.26 -21.60 5.53
N THR A 241 0.68 -22.26 6.20
CA THR A 241 2.06 -22.47 5.72
C THR A 241 2.16 -23.30 4.43
N THR A 242 1.07 -23.95 4.00
CA THR A 242 1.02 -24.62 2.70
C THR A 242 0.70 -23.67 1.55
N LYS A 243 0.11 -22.50 1.87
CA LYS A 243 -0.30 -21.48 0.91
C LYS A 243 0.55 -20.23 0.94
N VAL A 244 1.29 -19.98 2.02
CA VAL A 244 2.22 -18.86 2.09
C VAL A 244 3.60 -19.28 2.60
N ASN A 245 4.63 -18.63 2.07
CA ASN A 245 5.99 -18.67 2.61
C ASN A 245 6.30 -17.35 3.30
N SER A 246 6.91 -17.41 4.49
CA SER A 246 7.54 -16.23 5.09
C SER A 246 8.78 -15.84 4.29
N ILE A 247 9.05 -14.54 4.16
CA ILE A 247 10.25 -13.96 3.55
C ILE A 247 11.13 -13.31 4.61
#